data_AF-A0A962WV51-F1
#
_entry.id   AF-A0A962WV51-F1
#
_cell.length_a   1.000
_cell.length_b   1.000
_cell.length_c   1.000
_cell.angle_alpha   90.00
_cell.angle_beta   90.00
_cell.angle_gamma   90.00
#
_symmetry.space_group_name_H-M   'P 1'
#
loop_
_entity.id
_entity.type
_entity.pdbx_description
1 polymer ?
#
loop_
_entity_poly.entity_id
_entity_poly.type
_entity_poly.pdbx_seq_one_letter_code
_entity_poly.pdbx_strand_id
1 'polypeptide(L)'
;SGGDNLSATFSPELADLTIYVIDVAEGEKIPRKGGPGITRSDLLVINKIDLAPYVGASLEVMEADTKRMRPDKPWVFSNLREQKGLAEIVGFIEHAGMLGK
;
A
#
# COMPACT_ATOMS: atom_id res chain seq x y z
N SER A 1 -18.09 -8.14 -4.34
CA SER A 1 -16.75 -7.66 -3.98
C SER A 1 -16.25 -6.83 -5.14
N GLY A 2 -16.09 -5.51 -4.97
CA GLY A 2 -15.52 -4.62 -5.99
C GLY A 2 -14.00 -4.76 -6.07
N GLY A 3 -13.51 -6.00 -6.10
CA GLY A 3 -12.09 -6.28 -6.17
C GLY A 3 -11.56 -5.90 -7.54
N ASP A 4 -11.09 -4.66 -7.67
CA ASP A 4 -10.45 -4.19 -8.89
C ASP A 4 -9.01 -4.72 -8.99
N ASN A 5 -8.52 -4.84 -10.22
CA ASN A 5 -7.16 -5.27 -10.50
C ASN A 5 -6.14 -4.13 -10.24
N LEU A 6 -4.87 -4.35 -10.57
CA LEU A 6 -3.79 -3.36 -10.40
C LEU A 6 -3.98 -2.03 -11.15
N SER A 7 -4.96 -1.94 -12.06
CA SER A 7 -5.31 -0.70 -12.77
C SER A 7 -6.40 0.13 -12.09
N ALA A 8 -6.93 -0.29 -10.94
CA ALA A 8 -7.93 0.48 -10.23
C ALA A 8 -7.41 1.85 -9.80
N THR A 9 -8.12 2.90 -10.17
CA THR A 9 -7.91 4.25 -9.65
C THR A 9 -9.25 4.93 -9.44
N PHE A 10 -9.32 5.83 -8.47
CA PHE A 10 -10.47 6.73 -8.31
C PHE A 10 -10.32 7.96 -9.21
N SER A 11 -11.46 8.50 -9.66
CA SER A 11 -11.48 9.82 -10.31
C SER A 11 -11.07 10.88 -9.28
N PRO A 12 -10.26 11.89 -9.67
CA PRO A 12 -10.00 13.05 -8.83
C PRO A 12 -11.27 13.81 -8.41
N GLU A 13 -12.35 13.70 -9.20
CA GLU A 13 -13.65 14.29 -8.84
C GLU A 13 -14.38 13.55 -7.72
N LEU A 14 -13.94 12.32 -7.40
CA LEU A 14 -14.56 11.47 -6.37
C LEU A 14 -13.73 11.39 -5.08
N ALA A 15 -12.41 11.40 -5.19
CA ALA A 15 -11.53 11.19 -4.05
C ALA A 15 -10.39 12.21 -4.03
N ASP A 16 -10.30 12.97 -2.94
CA ASP A 16 -9.20 13.91 -2.68
C ASP A 16 -7.89 13.19 -2.32
N LEU A 17 -8.00 12.00 -1.71
CA LEU A 17 -6.88 11.14 -1.32
C LEU A 17 -7.18 9.69 -1.66
N THR A 18 -6.16 8.98 -2.14
CA THR A 18 -6.24 7.57 -2.54
C THR A 18 -5.25 6.72 -1.75
N ILE A 19 -5.78 5.75 -1.00
CA ILE A 19 -4.98 4.71 -0.33
C ILE A 19 -5.20 3.40 -1.10
N TYR A 20 -4.12 2.85 -1.65
CA TYR A 20 -4.16 1.56 -2.34
C TYR A 20 -3.63 0.48 -1.40
N VAL A 21 -4.36 -0.63 -1.29
CA VAL A 21 -4.01 -1.71 -0.37
C VAL A 21 -3.79 -2.99 -1.18
N ILE A 22 -2.60 -3.56 -1.02
CA ILE A 22 -2.29 -4.93 -1.46
C ILE A 22 -1.95 -5.76 -0.22
N ASP A 23 -1.95 -7.08 -0.36
CA ASP A 23 -1.46 -7.96 0.70
C ASP A 23 -0.38 -8.94 0.26
N VAL A 24 0.47 -9.36 1.20
CA VAL A 24 1.61 -10.24 0.95
C VAL A 24 1.20 -11.59 0.34
N ALA A 25 -0.01 -12.09 0.63
CA ALA A 25 -0.48 -13.37 0.10
C ALA A 25 -0.87 -13.30 -1.39
N GLU A 26 -1.00 -12.10 -1.97
CA GLU A 26 -1.11 -11.92 -3.42
C GLU A 26 0.21 -12.25 -4.17
N GLY A 27 1.33 -12.27 -3.43
CA GLY A 27 2.64 -12.75 -3.87
C GLY A 27 3.73 -11.68 -3.91
N GLU A 28 4.98 -12.10 -3.72
CA GLU A 28 6.17 -11.23 -3.66
C GLU A 28 6.32 -10.30 -4.87
N LYS A 29 5.90 -10.74 -6.05
CA LYS A 29 6.03 -10.00 -7.32
C LYS A 29 5.01 -8.87 -7.50
N ILE A 30 4.04 -8.70 -6.60
CA ILE A 30 2.98 -7.70 -6.80
C ILE A 30 3.52 -6.27 -6.91
N PRO A 31 4.42 -5.78 -6.03
CA PRO A 31 5.01 -4.45 -6.16
C PRO A 31 5.59 -4.17 -7.55
N ARG A 32 6.39 -5.10 -8.11
CA ARG A 32 7.02 -4.90 -9.42
C ARG A 32 6.08 -5.03 -10.62
N LYS A 33 4.84 -5.53 -10.45
CA LYS A 33 3.84 -5.46 -11.52
C LYS A 33 3.39 -4.02 -11.79
N GLY A 34 3.55 -3.13 -10.81
CA GLY A 34 3.20 -1.72 -10.95
C GLY A 34 1.70 -1.49 -11.12
N GLY A 35 1.35 -0.62 -12.06
CA GLY A 35 -0.01 -0.11 -12.19
C GLY A 35 -0.21 1.16 -11.37
N PRO A 36 -1.25 1.95 -11.68
CA PRO A 36 -1.48 3.24 -11.06
C PRO A 36 -1.78 3.15 -9.56
N GLY A 37 -2.38 2.06 -9.07
CA GLY A 37 -2.55 1.83 -7.62
C GLY A 37 -1.20 1.74 -6.89
N ILE A 38 -0.19 1.09 -7.48
CA ILE A 38 1.14 0.94 -6.88
C ILE A 38 2.04 2.14 -7.15
N THR A 39 1.89 2.83 -8.28
CA THR A 39 2.82 3.90 -8.70
C THR A 39 2.31 5.30 -8.40
N ARG A 40 1.00 5.51 -8.28
CA ARG A 40 0.38 6.86 -8.22
C ARG A 40 -0.47 7.13 -7.00
N SER A 41 -0.98 6.11 -6.30
CA SER A 41 -1.71 6.29 -5.04
C SER A 41 -0.95 7.19 -4.07
N ASP A 42 -1.69 7.97 -3.29
CA ASP A 42 -1.11 8.89 -2.31
C ASP A 42 -0.43 8.12 -1.18
N LEU A 43 -1.00 6.97 -0.79
CA LEU A 43 -0.37 5.99 0.09
C LEU A 43 -0.58 4.57 -0.44
N LEU A 44 0.49 3.76 -0.46
CA LEU A 44 0.41 2.31 -0.65
C LEU A 44 0.54 1.59 0.69
N VAL A 45 -0.39 0.69 0.99
CA VAL A 45 -0.31 -0.21 2.15
C VAL A 45 -0.06 -1.63 1.66
N ILE A 46 0.99 -2.26 2.17
CA ILE A 46 1.29 -3.68 1.94
C ILE A 46 0.97 -4.42 3.24
N ASN A 47 -0.22 -5.02 3.31
CA ASN A 47 -0.78 -5.61 4.52
C ASN A 47 -0.46 -7.12 4.64
N LYS A 48 -0.74 -7.67 5.83
CA LYS A 48 -0.58 -9.09 6.18
C LYS A 48 0.87 -9.56 6.11
N ILE A 49 1.82 -8.73 6.56
CA ILE A 49 3.26 -9.08 6.55
C ILE A 49 3.59 -10.34 7.36
N ASP A 50 2.74 -10.69 8.32
CA ASP A 50 2.82 -11.93 9.09
C ASP A 50 2.62 -13.19 8.23
N LEU A 51 2.03 -13.06 7.04
CA LEU A 51 1.82 -14.19 6.14
C LEU A 51 3.04 -14.54 5.28
N ALA A 52 4.05 -13.68 5.22
CA ALA A 52 5.23 -13.85 4.35
C ALA A 52 5.88 -15.24 4.44
N PRO A 53 6.12 -15.83 5.63
CA PRO A 53 6.74 -17.16 5.75
C PRO A 53 5.88 -18.30 5.18
N TYR A 54 4.56 -18.15 5.14
CA TYR A 54 3.63 -19.20 4.71
C TYR A 54 3.38 -19.19 3.20
N VAL A 55 3.64 -18.06 2.54
CA VAL A 55 3.45 -17.89 1.09
C VAL A 55 4.77 -17.81 0.32
N GLY A 56 5.91 -17.94 1.02
CA GLY A 56 7.24 -17.90 0.42
C GLY A 56 7.60 -16.53 -0.16
N ALA A 57 7.15 -15.44 0.47
CA ALA A 57 7.46 -14.08 0.04
C ALA A 57 8.58 -13.47 0.91
N SER A 58 9.54 -12.79 0.28
CA SER A 58 10.53 -11.97 0.97
C SER A 58 10.06 -10.52 1.09
N LEU A 59 9.92 -10.05 2.33
CA LEU A 59 9.59 -8.64 2.60
C LEU A 59 10.69 -7.69 2.10
N GLU A 60 11.95 -8.12 2.12
CA GLU A 60 13.08 -7.32 1.60
C GLU A 60 12.96 -7.11 0.08
N VAL A 61 12.56 -8.16 -0.65
CA VAL A 61 12.34 -8.07 -2.11
C VAL A 61 11.15 -7.15 -2.41
N MET A 62 10.05 -7.32 -1.68
CA MET A 62 8.87 -6.46 -1.82
C MET A 62 9.20 -5.00 -1.51
N GLU A 63 10.01 -4.72 -0.48
CA GLU A 63 10.48 -3.37 -0.15
C GLU A 63 11.32 -2.77 -1.29
N ALA A 64 12.32 -3.51 -1.79
CA ALA A 64 13.19 -3.05 -2.87
C ALA A 64 12.39 -2.73 -4.15
N ASP A 65 11.45 -3.60 -4.51
CA ASP A 65 10.56 -3.36 -5.65
C ASP A 65 9.64 -2.17 -5.42
N THR A 66 9.10 -2.02 -4.22
CA THR A 66 8.21 -0.90 -3.87
C THR A 66 8.97 0.41 -4.00
N LYS A 67 10.17 0.53 -3.40
CA LYS A 67 11.03 1.71 -3.55
C LYS A 67 11.36 2.01 -5.02
N ARG A 68 11.55 1.00 -5.86
CA ARG A 68 11.78 1.20 -7.30
C ARG A 68 10.54 1.71 -8.04
N MET A 69 9.36 1.18 -7.72
CA MET A 69 8.13 1.51 -8.44
C MET A 69 7.47 2.81 -7.98
N ARG A 70 7.76 3.26 -6.75
CA ARG A 70 7.22 4.48 -6.15
C ARG A 70 8.31 5.23 -5.34
N PRO A 71 9.33 5.81 -6.00
CA PRO A 71 10.55 6.33 -5.36
C PRO A 71 10.30 7.41 -4.30
N ASP A 72 9.43 8.37 -4.59
CA ASP A 72 9.20 9.54 -3.73
C ASP A 72 7.83 9.52 -3.02
N LYS A 73 7.05 8.43 -3.18
CA LYS A 73 5.69 8.33 -2.63
C LYS A 73 5.65 7.40 -1.42
N PRO A 74 4.93 7.77 -0.34
CA PRO A 74 4.95 7.02 0.90
C PRO A 74 4.28 5.66 0.72
N TRP A 75 4.73 4.69 1.51
CA TRP A 75 4.16 3.36 1.59
C TRP A 75 4.44 2.77 2.97
N VAL A 76 3.62 1.82 3.41
CA VAL A 76 3.70 1.22 4.75
C VAL A 76 3.51 -0.29 4.67
N PHE A 77 4.43 -1.04 5.28
CA PHE A 77 4.18 -2.43 5.64
C PHE A 77 3.27 -2.49 6.86
N SER A 78 2.25 -3.36 6.83
CA SER A 78 1.31 -3.47 7.95
C SER A 78 0.94 -4.91 8.29
N ASN A 79 0.62 -5.11 9.56
CA ASN A 79 -0.21 -6.19 10.04
C ASN A 79 -1.35 -5.55 10.82
N LEU A 80 -2.48 -5.33 10.14
CA LEU A 80 -3.63 -4.65 10.74
C LEU A 80 -4.31 -5.47 11.85
N ARG A 81 -4.06 -6.78 11.94
CA ARG A 81 -4.55 -7.62 13.06
C ARG A 81 -3.81 -7.31 14.35
N GLU A 82 -2.51 -7.02 14.24
CA GLU A 82 -1.64 -6.63 15.36
C GLU A 82 -1.46 -5.11 15.47
N GLN A 83 -2.18 -4.34 14.66
CA GLN A 83 -2.08 -2.87 14.57
C GLN A 83 -0.69 -2.35 14.17
N LYS A 84 0.20 -3.19 13.62
CA LYS A 84 1.50 -2.77 13.09
C LYS A 84 1.31 -1.94 11.83
N GLY A 85 1.96 -0.77 11.76
CA GLY A 85 1.82 0.22 10.68
C GLY A 85 0.54 1.05 10.76
N LEU A 86 -0.38 0.78 11.70
CA LEU A 86 -1.65 1.52 11.81
C LEU A 86 -1.42 2.99 12.16
N ALA A 87 -0.52 3.27 13.10
CA ALA A 87 -0.22 4.65 13.51
C ALA A 87 0.37 5.49 12.36
N GLU A 88 1.19 4.88 11.49
CA GLU A 88 1.75 5.54 10.31
C GLU A 88 0.67 5.87 9.28
N ILE A 89 -0.26 4.95 9.05
CA ILE A 89 -1.42 5.16 8.16
C ILE A 89 -2.31 6.29 8.70
N VAL A 90 -2.61 6.28 10.01
CA VAL A 90 -3.41 7.35 10.66
C VAL A 90 -2.70 8.70 10.55
N GLY A 91 -1.41 8.76 10.89
CA GLY A 91 -0.64 10.00 10.78
C GLY A 91 -0.56 10.54 9.35
N PHE A 92 -0.47 9.66 8.34
CA PHE A 92 -0.58 10.06 6.95
C PHE A 92 -1.94 10.71 6.65
N ILE A 93 -3.05 10.08 7.07
CA ILE A 93 -4.41 10.60 6.84
C ILE A 93 -4.60 11.96 7.53
N GLU A 94 -4.15 12.09 8.78
CA GLU A 94 -4.27 13.34 9.53
C GLU A 94 -3.51 14.49 8.86
N HIS A 95 -2.30 14.21 8.36
CA HIS A 95 -1.46 15.21 7.70
C HIS A 95 -1.95 15.52 6.27
N ALA A 96 -2.06 14.50 5.41
CA ALA A 96 -2.44 14.68 4.01
C ALA A 96 -3.91 15.11 3.85
N GLY A 97 -4.78 14.68 4.77
CA GLY A 97 -6.20 15.05 4.81
C GLY A 97 -6.46 16.38 5.51
N MET A 98 -5.42 17.09 5.97
CA MET A 98 -5.53 18.38 6.65
C MET A 98 -6.49 18.36 7.86
N LEU A 99 -6.47 17.27 8.63
CA LEU A 99 -7.36 17.07 9.79
C LEU A 99 -6.74 17.56 11.10
N GLY A 100 -5.41 17.71 11.15
CA GLY A 100 -4.70 18.34 12.26
C GLY A 100 -4.92 19.85 12.27
N LYS A 101 -5.19 20.43 13.46
CA LYS A 101 -5.24 21.89 13.66
C LYS A 101 -3.88 22.55 13.49
#